data_AF-I3S8C5-F1
#
_entry.id   AF-I3S8C5-F1
#
_cell.length_a   1.000
_cell.length_b   1.000
_cell.length_c   1.000
_cell.angle_alpha   90.00
_cell.angle_beta   90.00
_cell.angle_gamma   90.00
#
_symmetry.space_group_name_H-M   'P 1'
#
loop_
_entity.id
_entity.type
_entity.pdbx_description
1 polymer ?
#
loop_
_entity_poly.entity_id
_entity_poly.type
_entity_poly.pdbx_seq_one_letter_code
_entity_poly.pdbx_strand_id
1 'polypeptide(L)'
;MKLFLAKSLTSDLTQNTADVEEKSVIIGERNRVAIENLRRAMDKGQNKIAILYGGGHMPDLGRRLREEFDLVPYGVEWVTAWSIRKRKLDTSSLPFLKTMARASGWPLNRYQTLALLIFSSILAVDLWFWELFFGTMVTWVSDVTTEILRYVGN
;
A
#
# COMPACT_ATOMS: atom_id res chain seq x y z
N MET A 1 -4.48 -18.04 -2.92
CA MET A 1 -4.39 -16.82 -2.09
C MET A 1 -5.48 -15.78 -2.39
N LYS A 2 -5.61 -15.24 -3.62
CA LYS A 2 -6.60 -14.17 -3.93
C LYS A 2 -8.06 -14.54 -3.60
N LEU A 3 -8.50 -15.74 -4.00
CA LEU A 3 -9.84 -16.26 -3.71
C LEU A 3 -10.10 -16.36 -2.20
N PHE A 4 -9.11 -16.85 -1.46
CA PHE A 4 -9.20 -17.00 -0.01
C PHE A 4 -9.33 -15.63 0.68
N LEU A 5 -8.53 -14.64 0.28
CA LEU A 5 -8.63 -13.28 0.80
C LEU A 5 -9.99 -12.64 0.49
N ALA A 6 -10.52 -12.82 -0.73
CA ALA A 6 -11.84 -12.30 -1.08
C ALA A 6 -12.96 -12.97 -0.27
N LYS A 7 -12.88 -14.29 -0.07
CA LYS A 7 -13.81 -15.02 0.80
C LYS A 7 -13.71 -14.56 2.25
N SER A 8 -12.50 -14.39 2.79
CA SER A 8 -12.27 -13.89 4.15
C SER A 8 -12.81 -12.47 4.32
N LEU A 9 -12.49 -11.56 3.41
CA LEU A 9 -13.00 -10.19 3.44
C LEU A 9 -14.53 -10.15 3.40
N THR A 10 -15.16 -11.04 2.64
CA THR A 10 -16.62 -11.13 2.60
C THR A 10 -17.13 -11.75 3.90
N SER A 11 -16.60 -12.88 4.35
CA SER A 11 -17.04 -13.55 5.58
C SER A 11 -16.89 -12.67 6.81
N ASP A 12 -15.75 -11.99 6.96
CA ASP A 12 -15.41 -11.17 8.13
C ASP A 12 -16.25 -9.89 8.18
N LEU A 13 -16.59 -9.31 7.01
CA LEU A 13 -17.53 -8.20 6.94
C LEU A 13 -18.92 -8.69 7.35
N THR A 14 -19.32 -9.88 6.87
CA THR A 14 -20.70 -10.36 6.96
C THR A 14 -21.06 -11.02 8.29
N GLN A 15 -20.13 -11.69 8.97
CA GLN A 15 -20.41 -12.32 10.27
C GLN A 15 -20.79 -11.30 11.35
N ASN A 16 -20.32 -10.06 11.24
CA ASN A 16 -20.57 -9.02 12.24
C ASN A 16 -21.67 -8.02 11.83
N THR A 17 -22.13 -8.03 10.56
CA THR A 17 -23.10 -7.04 10.05
C THR A 17 -24.33 -7.63 9.37
N ALA A 18 -24.38 -8.93 9.05
CA ALA A 18 -25.45 -9.51 8.23
C ALA A 18 -26.86 -9.26 8.80
N ASP A 19 -27.08 -9.45 10.10
CA ASP A 19 -28.38 -9.21 10.76
C ASP A 19 -28.77 -7.72 10.78
N VAL A 20 -27.78 -6.83 10.79
CA VAL A 20 -27.97 -5.37 10.78
C VAL A 20 -28.19 -4.86 9.36
N GLU A 21 -27.53 -5.47 8.37
CA GLU A 21 -27.67 -5.13 6.94
C GLU A 21 -28.97 -5.65 6.33
N GLU A 22 -29.45 -6.83 6.73
CA GLU A 22 -30.76 -7.34 6.30
C GLU A 22 -31.90 -6.42 6.77
N LYS A 23 -31.83 -5.98 8.04
CA LYS A 23 -32.81 -5.05 8.64
C LYS A 23 -32.58 -3.59 8.21
N SER A 24 -31.52 -3.31 7.48
CA SER A 24 -31.21 -1.96 6.99
C SER A 24 -32.01 -1.64 5.73
N VAL A 25 -32.61 -0.44 5.72
CA VAL A 25 -33.28 0.15 4.54
C VAL A 25 -32.34 0.25 3.33
N ILE A 26 -31.02 0.27 3.53
CA ILE A 26 -30.06 0.51 2.45
C ILE A 26 -29.74 -0.76 1.67
N ILE A 27 -29.64 -1.93 2.32
CA ILE A 27 -29.22 -3.17 1.66
C ILE A 27 -30.40 -4.13 1.50
N GLY A 28 -31.16 -4.39 2.56
CA GLY A 28 -32.31 -5.28 2.53
C GLY A 28 -33.38 -4.85 1.51
N GLU A 29 -33.77 -3.56 1.51
CA GLU A 29 -34.80 -3.07 0.59
C GLU A 29 -34.32 -3.06 -0.87
N ARG A 30 -33.04 -2.75 -1.11
CA ARG A 30 -32.45 -2.81 -2.45
C ARG A 30 -32.42 -4.25 -2.99
N ASN A 31 -32.07 -5.21 -2.14
CA ASN A 31 -32.10 -6.63 -2.51
C ASN A 31 -33.53 -7.12 -2.75
N ARG A 32 -34.51 -6.66 -1.94
CA ARG A 32 -35.94 -6.96 -2.15
C ARG A 32 -36.39 -6.54 -3.55
N VAL A 33 -36.07 -5.32 -3.97
CA VAL A 33 -36.42 -4.82 -5.32
C VAL A 33 -35.70 -5.63 -6.42
N ALA A 34 -34.44 -6.01 -6.22
CA ALA A 34 -33.71 -6.84 -7.18
C ALA A 34 -34.36 -8.22 -7.36
N ILE A 35 -34.78 -8.84 -6.25
CA ILE A 35 -35.45 -10.13 -6.21
C ILE A 35 -36.86 -10.06 -6.84
N GLU A 36 -37.59 -8.98 -6.60
CA GLU A 36 -38.88 -8.74 -7.27
C GLU A 36 -38.73 -8.63 -8.79
N ASN A 37 -37.68 -7.94 -9.26
CA ASN A 37 -37.38 -7.87 -10.69
C ASN A 37 -36.92 -9.20 -11.27
N LEU A 38 -36.17 -10.01 -10.52
CA LEU A 38 -35.82 -11.38 -10.91
C LEU A 38 -37.08 -12.22 -11.13
N ARG A 39 -38.00 -12.22 -10.15
CA ARG A 39 -39.28 -12.94 -10.26
C ARG A 39 -40.06 -12.52 -11.50
N ARG A 40 -40.24 -11.21 -11.72
CA ARG A 40 -40.92 -10.67 -12.90
C ARG A 40 -40.25 -11.09 -14.22
N ALA A 41 -38.93 -11.22 -14.26
CA ALA A 41 -38.21 -11.68 -15.45
C ALA A 41 -38.42 -13.18 -15.69
N MET A 42 -38.37 -14.00 -14.64
CA MET A 42 -38.65 -15.43 -14.72
C MET A 42 -40.10 -15.72 -15.13
N ASP A 43 -41.07 -14.96 -14.59
CA ASP A 43 -42.48 -15.07 -14.95
C ASP A 43 -42.74 -14.75 -16.43
N LYS A 44 -41.88 -13.92 -17.05
CA LYS A 44 -41.87 -13.64 -18.50
C LYS A 44 -41.19 -14.73 -19.33
N GLY A 45 -40.81 -15.85 -18.72
CA GLY A 45 -40.14 -16.99 -19.37
C GLY A 45 -38.64 -16.79 -19.62
N GLN A 46 -37.99 -15.79 -19.00
CA GLN A 46 -36.55 -15.60 -19.13
C GLN A 46 -35.80 -16.64 -18.29
N ASN A 47 -34.89 -17.39 -18.94
CA ASN A 47 -34.10 -18.46 -18.30
C ASN A 47 -32.61 -18.12 -18.17
N LYS A 48 -32.16 -16.97 -18.72
CA LYS A 48 -30.79 -16.48 -18.63
C LYS A 48 -30.81 -15.05 -18.12
N ILE A 49 -30.60 -14.89 -16.82
CA ILE A 49 -30.70 -13.60 -16.13
C ILE A 49 -29.36 -13.31 -15.45
N ALA A 50 -28.79 -12.14 -15.73
CA ALA A 50 -27.58 -11.67 -15.08
C ALA A 50 -27.94 -10.61 -14.02
N ILE A 51 -27.49 -10.82 -12.79
CA ILE A 51 -27.62 -9.86 -11.70
C ILE A 51 -26.23 -9.28 -11.42
N LEU A 52 -26.06 -7.97 -11.58
CA LEU A 52 -24.82 -7.27 -11.29
C LEU A 52 -24.90 -6.63 -9.89
N TYR A 53 -24.05 -7.04 -8.96
CA TYR A 53 -24.09 -6.58 -7.57
C TYR A 53 -22.69 -6.42 -6.97
N GLY A 54 -22.59 -5.56 -5.96
CA GLY A 54 -21.38 -5.40 -5.15
C GLY A 54 -21.26 -6.47 -4.07
N GLY A 55 -20.04 -6.77 -3.61
CA GLY A 55 -19.76 -7.86 -2.67
C GLY A 55 -20.60 -7.84 -1.38
N GLY A 56 -20.92 -6.66 -0.84
CA GLY A 56 -21.75 -6.52 0.37
C GLY A 56 -23.20 -7.00 0.20
N HIS A 57 -23.72 -7.08 -1.02
CA HIS A 57 -25.08 -7.58 -1.27
C HIS A 57 -25.18 -9.11 -1.28
N MET A 58 -24.06 -9.80 -1.48
CA MET A 58 -24.00 -11.24 -1.73
C MET A 58 -24.64 -12.11 -0.64
N PRO A 59 -24.49 -11.84 0.67
CA PRO A 59 -25.03 -12.74 1.70
C PRO A 59 -26.55 -12.81 1.68
N ASP A 60 -27.22 -11.66 1.72
CA ASP A 60 -28.68 -11.61 1.70
C ASP A 60 -29.22 -12.01 0.32
N LEU A 61 -28.61 -11.52 -0.78
CA LEU A 61 -29.03 -11.90 -2.12
C LEU A 61 -28.89 -13.42 -2.35
N GLY A 62 -27.75 -14.00 -1.95
CA GLY A 62 -27.47 -15.43 -2.09
C GLY A 62 -28.38 -16.31 -1.23
N ARG A 63 -28.78 -15.81 -0.04
CA ARG A 63 -29.80 -16.46 0.79
C ARG A 63 -31.15 -16.47 0.08
N ARG A 64 -31.64 -15.31 -0.38
CA ARG A 64 -32.93 -15.18 -1.07
C ARG A 64 -32.99 -15.99 -2.36
N LEU A 65 -31.92 -16.03 -3.15
CA LEU A 65 -31.86 -16.88 -4.36
C LEU A 65 -32.07 -18.37 -4.04
N ARG A 66 -31.57 -18.84 -2.88
CA ARG A 66 -31.74 -20.22 -2.44
C ARG A 66 -33.11 -20.47 -1.81
N GLU A 67 -33.55 -19.58 -0.91
CA GLU A 67 -34.78 -19.76 -0.13
C GLU A 67 -36.05 -19.44 -0.93
N GLU A 68 -36.02 -18.44 -1.82
CA GLU A 68 -37.23 -17.97 -2.54
C GLU A 68 -37.37 -18.54 -3.96
N PHE A 69 -36.28 -19.06 -4.54
CA PHE A 69 -36.24 -19.55 -5.93
C PHE A 69 -35.63 -20.95 -6.08
N ASP A 70 -35.24 -21.60 -4.99
CA ASP A 70 -34.58 -22.92 -4.98
C ASP A 70 -33.35 -23.01 -5.89
N LEU A 71 -32.67 -21.88 -6.13
CA LEU A 71 -31.49 -21.84 -6.98
C LEU A 71 -30.27 -22.35 -6.23
N VAL A 72 -29.48 -23.16 -6.93
CA VAL A 72 -28.23 -23.71 -6.41
C VAL A 72 -27.03 -23.17 -7.19
N PRO A 73 -25.89 -22.88 -6.52
CA PRO A 73 -24.69 -22.42 -7.20
C PRO A 73 -24.14 -23.55 -8.10
N TYR A 74 -24.00 -23.28 -9.40
CA TYR A 74 -23.43 -24.21 -10.36
C TYR A 74 -21.91 -24.07 -10.53
N GLY A 75 -21.39 -22.84 -10.43
CA GLY A 75 -19.96 -22.57 -10.63
C GLY A 75 -19.60 -21.13 -10.28
N VAL A 76 -18.30 -20.87 -10.15
CA VAL A 76 -17.75 -19.53 -9.88
C VAL A 76 -16.60 -19.27 -10.83
N GLU A 77 -16.71 -18.17 -11.59
CA GLU A 77 -15.66 -17.69 -12.47
C GLU A 77 -15.10 -16.36 -11.94
N TRP A 78 -13.78 -16.21 -11.96
CA TRP A 78 -13.11 -14.99 -11.56
C TRP A 78 -12.55 -14.27 -12.78
N VAL A 79 -13.15 -13.13 -13.11
CA VAL A 79 -12.69 -12.29 -14.22
C VAL A 79 -11.72 -11.24 -13.69
N THR A 80 -10.62 -11.02 -14.40
CA THR A 80 -9.67 -9.95 -14.06
C THR A 80 -10.31 -8.61 -14.41
N ALA A 81 -10.79 -7.89 -13.39
CA ALA A 81 -11.37 -6.57 -13.61
C ALA A 81 -10.30 -5.56 -14.07
N TRP A 82 -9.15 -5.53 -13.38
CA TRP A 82 -8.07 -4.57 -13.62
C TRP A 82 -6.72 -5.29 -13.58
N SER A 83 -5.86 -5.04 -14.57
CA SER A 83 -4.50 -5.60 -14.63
C SER A 83 -3.48 -4.46 -14.58
N ILE A 84 -2.93 -4.22 -13.39
CA ILE A 84 -1.85 -3.24 -13.21
C ILE A 84 -0.53 -3.94 -13.53
N ARG A 85 0.01 -3.67 -14.72
CA ARG A 85 1.35 -4.13 -15.08
C ARG A 85 2.37 -3.13 -14.56
N LYS A 86 3.36 -3.60 -13.79
CA LYS A 86 4.53 -2.78 -13.49
C LYS A 86 5.23 -2.50 -14.82
N ARG A 87 5.30 -1.24 -15.23
CA ARG A 87 6.19 -0.84 -16.33
C ARG A 87 7.59 -1.22 -15.90
N LYS A 88 8.24 -2.11 -16.68
CA LYS A 88 9.66 -2.41 -16.50
C LYS A 88 10.41 -1.16 -16.94
N LEU A 89 10.54 -0.20 -16.02
CA LEU A 89 11.34 0.98 -16.26
C LEU A 89 12.77 0.47 -16.38
N ASP A 90 13.33 0.55 -17.59
CA ASP A 90 14.76 0.35 -17.82
C ASP A 90 15.51 1.58 -17.31
N THR A 91 15.41 1.82 -16.00
CA THR A 91 16.11 2.90 -15.34
C THR A 91 17.43 2.34 -14.82
N SER A 92 18.39 2.18 -15.73
CA SER A 92 19.79 2.03 -15.36
C SER A 92 20.36 3.41 -15.05
N SER A 93 19.84 4.10 -14.05
CA SER A 93 20.32 5.46 -13.74
C SER A 93 21.79 5.46 -13.33
N LEU A 94 22.32 4.35 -12.78
CA LEU A 94 23.74 4.19 -12.44
C LEU A 94 24.20 2.72 -12.61
N PRO A 95 24.64 2.30 -13.82
CA PRO A 95 25.02 0.91 -14.09
C PRO A 95 26.22 0.45 -13.25
N PHE A 96 27.15 1.35 -12.94
CA PHE A 96 28.32 1.07 -12.10
C PHE A 96 27.94 0.61 -10.67
N LEU A 97 27.01 1.32 -10.00
CA LEU A 97 26.56 0.94 -8.66
C LEU A 97 25.90 -0.43 -8.63
N LYS A 98 25.18 -0.78 -9.71
CA LYS A 98 24.55 -2.11 -9.85
C LYS A 98 25.60 -3.21 -10.00
N THR A 99 26.68 -2.94 -10.75
CA THR A 99 27.81 -3.87 -10.91
C THR A 99 28.54 -4.06 -9.59
N MET A 100 28.86 -2.98 -8.87
CA MET A 100 29.46 -3.06 -7.54
C MET A 100 28.58 -3.82 -6.55
N ALA A 101 27.29 -3.51 -6.49
CA ALA A 101 26.36 -4.18 -5.59
C ALA A 101 26.27 -5.69 -5.85
N ARG A 102 26.35 -6.12 -7.12
CA ARG A 102 26.41 -7.56 -7.45
C ARG A 102 27.75 -8.18 -7.07
N ALA A 103 28.86 -7.50 -7.33
CA ALA A 103 30.19 -8.01 -7.01
C ALA A 103 30.43 -8.13 -5.50
N SER A 104 29.89 -7.20 -4.70
CA SER A 104 30.02 -7.20 -3.24
C SER A 104 28.93 -7.95 -2.49
N GLY A 105 27.91 -8.49 -3.18
CA GLY A 105 26.76 -9.13 -2.55
C GLY A 105 25.93 -8.16 -1.70
N TRP A 106 25.89 -6.88 -2.05
CA TRP A 106 25.30 -5.82 -1.25
C TRP A 106 23.80 -6.08 -0.97
N PRO A 107 23.39 -6.24 0.30
CA PRO A 107 22.05 -6.71 0.64
C PRO A 107 20.98 -5.61 0.62
N LEU A 108 21.40 -4.34 0.56
CA LEU A 108 20.48 -3.20 0.68
C LEU A 108 19.78 -2.88 -0.64
N ASN A 109 18.51 -2.49 -0.53
CA ASN A 109 17.74 -2.04 -1.69
C ASN A 109 18.14 -0.63 -2.14
N ARG A 110 17.68 -0.22 -3.32
CA ARG A 110 18.03 1.08 -3.93
C ARG A 110 17.85 2.29 -3.02
N TYR A 111 16.78 2.30 -2.22
CA TYR A 111 16.44 3.43 -1.35
C TYR A 111 17.32 3.46 -0.13
N GLN A 112 17.65 2.29 0.42
CA GLN A 112 18.57 2.16 1.54
C GLN A 112 19.99 2.59 1.13
N THR A 113 20.47 2.17 -0.04
CA THR A 113 21.79 2.59 -0.54
C THR A 113 21.84 4.11 -0.80
N LEU A 114 20.79 4.69 -1.39
CA LEU A 114 20.73 6.13 -1.60
C LEU A 114 20.67 6.90 -0.27
N ALA A 115 19.87 6.44 0.68
CA ALA A 115 19.79 7.03 2.01
C ALA A 115 21.16 7.00 2.70
N LEU A 116 21.88 5.88 2.61
CA LEU A 116 23.22 5.74 3.17
C LEU A 116 24.22 6.70 2.51
N LEU A 117 24.16 6.87 1.19
CA LEU A 117 25.01 7.83 0.48
C LEU A 117 24.72 9.28 0.90
N ILE A 118 23.45 9.64 1.05
CA ILE A 118 23.06 10.98 1.50
C ILE A 118 23.54 11.20 2.94
N PHE A 119 23.28 10.26 3.85
CA PHE A 119 23.71 10.37 5.25
C PHE A 119 25.23 10.45 5.36
N SER A 120 25.95 9.60 4.63
CA SER A 120 27.41 9.61 4.60
C SER A 120 27.97 10.92 4.07
N SER A 121 27.34 11.50 3.04
CA SER A 121 27.75 12.79 2.48
C SER A 121 27.55 13.92 3.49
N ILE A 122 26.40 13.96 4.16
CA ILE A 122 26.11 14.96 5.20
C ILE A 122 27.11 14.86 6.35
N LEU A 123 27.37 13.65 6.84
CA LEU A 123 28.34 13.44 7.93
C LEU A 123 29.76 13.82 7.53
N ALA A 124 30.16 13.58 6.28
CA ALA A 124 31.48 13.99 5.80
C ALA A 124 31.62 15.52 5.75
N VAL A 125 30.57 16.22 5.30
CA VAL A 125 30.53 17.69 5.30
C VAL A 125 30.54 18.25 6.72
N ASP A 126 29.79 17.64 7.64
CA ASP A 126 29.76 18.03 9.06
C ASP A 126 31.15 17.87 9.71
N LEU A 127 31.82 16.74 9.48
CA LEU A 127 33.16 16.50 10.00
C LEU A 127 34.17 17.53 9.47
N TRP A 128 34.12 17.81 8.16
CA TRP A 128 34.98 18.80 7.53
C TRP A 128 34.74 20.22 8.07
N PHE A 129 33.48 20.57 8.32
CA PHE A 129 33.11 21.83 8.97
C PHE A 129 33.73 21.95 10.37
N TRP A 130 33.60 20.92 11.21
CA TRP A 130 34.17 20.94 12.55
C TRP A 130 35.70 21.02 12.54
N GLU A 131 36.36 20.33 11.62
CA GLU A 131 37.82 20.40 11.47
C GLU A 131 38.29 21.84 11.15
N LEU A 132 37.62 22.50 10.20
CA LEU A 132 37.90 23.90 9.86
C LEU A 132 37.61 24.85 11.03
N PHE A 133 36.48 24.67 11.71
CA PHE A 133 36.07 25.50 12.84
C PHE A 133 37.07 25.42 13.99
N PHE A 134 37.43 24.20 14.44
CA PHE A 134 38.39 24.03 15.53
C PHE A 134 39.79 24.47 15.13
N GLY A 135 40.22 24.21 13.89
CA GLY A 135 41.50 24.71 13.38
C GLY A 135 41.61 26.23 13.50
N THR A 136 40.57 26.94 13.05
CA THR A 136 40.53 28.41 13.10
C THR A 136 40.41 28.95 14.53
N MET A 137 39.61 28.28 15.38
CA MET A 137 39.45 28.67 16.79
C MET A 137 40.75 28.51 17.59
N VAL A 138 41.48 27.41 17.40
CA VAL A 138 42.75 27.18 18.10
C VAL A 138 43.78 28.23 17.71
N THR A 139 43.91 28.56 16.42
CA THR A 139 44.82 29.63 15.96
C THR A 139 44.44 30.99 16.53
N TRP A 140 43.14 31.31 16.58
CA TRP A 140 42.69 32.57 17.15
C TRP A 140 42.97 32.66 18.66
N VAL A 141 42.72 31.58 19.42
CA VAL A 141 43.04 31.53 20.85
C VAL A 141 44.55 31.64 21.10
N SER A 142 45.39 31.01 20.28
CA SER A 142 46.85 31.18 20.42
C SER A 142 47.28 32.62 20.16
N ASP A 143 46.71 33.27 19.16
CA ASP A 143 47.06 34.66 18.83
C ASP A 143 46.65 35.61 19.97
N VAL A 144 45.42 35.49 20.46
CA VAL A 144 44.93 36.31 21.58
C VAL A 144 45.71 36.05 22.88
N THR A 145 46.06 34.80 23.18
CA THR A 145 46.85 34.48 24.38
C THR A 145 48.27 35.01 24.30
N THR A 146 48.92 34.95 23.13
CA THR A 146 50.24 35.58 22.94
C THR A 146 50.19 37.09 23.05
N GLU A 147 49.15 37.73 22.53
CA GLU A 147 48.95 39.19 22.65
C GLU A 147 48.72 39.63 24.10
N ILE A 148 47.89 38.90 24.84
CA ILE A 148 47.63 39.16 26.27
C ILE A 148 48.90 38.94 27.12
N LEU A 149 49.65 37.85 26.89
CA LEU A 149 50.89 37.57 27.61
C LEU A 149 51.95 38.66 27.36
N ARG A 150 52.00 39.22 26.15
CA ARG A 150 52.90 40.33 25.81
C ARG A 150 52.48 41.64 26.48
N TYR A 151 51.18 41.85 26.71
CA TYR A 151 50.65 43.03 27.37
C TYR A 151 50.79 42.98 28.90
N VAL A 152 50.67 41.79 29.52
CA VAL A 152 50.80 41.58 30.97
C VAL A 152 52.26 41.42 31.42
N GLY A 153 53.16 40.98 30.53
CA GLY A 153 54.59 40.81 30.81
C GLY A 153 55.43 42.08 30.68
N ASN A 154 54.81 43.24 30.40
CA ASN A 154 55.43 44.55 30.26
C ASN A 154 54.83 45.52 31.28
#